data_AF-A0AAV2YJA6-F1
#
_entry.id   AF-A0AAV2YJA6-F1
#
_cell.length_a   1.000
_cell.length_b   1.000
_cell.length_c   1.000
_cell.angle_alpha   90.00
_cell.angle_beta   90.00
_cell.angle_gamma   90.00
#
_symmetry.space_group_name_H-M   'P 1'
#
loop_
_entity.id
_entity.type
_entity.pdbx_description
1 polymer ?
#
loop_
_entity_poly.entity_id
_entity_poly.type
_entity_poly.pdbx_seq_one_letter_code
_entity_poly.pdbx_strand_id
1 'polypeptide(L)'
;MICTSSNRIMTTPDLESPLVVNQAHAVNLRTARRHSSSSVATVVSTEPHPMLRKKERVALVLGYCGLGLTLAMIVRVSSLAASAASAFMAVLWLGFIMALSFLEWWAKFRSPFVPRHLALDVGRTVAKAKHSAELGLVLGLWLVHALGSAHFDIDDTFLMLVTLKMLFAIQHRLLWPRLELRAEFALYDALKNESSTVFMTEPQWNEIDRIAQLVKHVDEPSQSFQWAYFAVEGIKKKDRIALVLVYSGVGVTLALIVRVSSLAAAAASAFIAVLWLGFVLALSFLESWVKFRAPFVAEHLALDVGRTVAKAKHAAELGLVLGLWLVHVVGSAHFRLDATFITLASLKMLFAIQHRVLWPRLELRAEFALYDSLKNESPTESRTEAQWNEVDRITQLVKQVAEPPKSYEWAYFAVEAIKVVLLLCLSFHFLAAQSPFVALLWLGFILAISFMEAWVKFRAPFVPRHLLLDVGRTVFAVKHAAEMGLLLGLASVHIFGSPHFATDSSLALLITLKVMFALQHRLTASRLERRAEFALYDALKHESVDSMTTEQHDEYERIQKQVAATTQPSAAFHGAYIGAEVVKVVLLMVLIFRCLKRMPDAE
;
A
#
# COMPACT_ATOMS: atom_id res chain seq x y z
N MET A 1 73.05 14.88 5.42
CA MET A 1 72.12 15.91 4.95
C MET A 1 70.94 15.93 5.94
N ILE A 2 71.09 16.44 7.17
CA ILE A 2 71.24 17.86 7.59
C ILE A 2 70.00 18.63 7.11
N CYS A 3 69.05 19.12 7.92
CA CYS A 3 68.98 19.53 9.34
C CYS A 3 67.51 19.32 9.81
N THR A 4 67.17 18.69 10.95
CA THR A 4 67.13 19.23 12.35
C THR A 4 66.27 20.49 12.47
N SER A 5 65.43 20.75 13.46
CA SER A 5 65.11 20.24 14.81
C SER A 5 64.06 21.24 15.34
N SER A 6 63.11 20.94 16.21
CA SER A 6 63.36 20.78 17.64
C SER A 6 62.02 20.72 18.39
N ASN A 7 61.81 19.61 19.12
CA ASN A 7 61.42 19.46 20.54
C ASN A 7 60.41 20.45 21.18
N ARG A 8 59.49 20.06 22.08
CA ARG A 8 59.63 19.12 23.22
C ARG A 8 58.21 18.92 23.86
N ILE A 9 57.68 17.70 24.03
CA ILE A 9 57.66 16.82 25.23
C ILE A 9 56.43 16.99 26.18
N MET A 10 55.78 15.84 26.46
CA MET A 10 54.95 15.43 27.65
C MET A 10 53.62 16.16 27.89
N THR A 11 52.49 15.56 28.29
CA THR A 11 52.13 14.34 29.06
C THR A 11 50.63 14.02 28.83
N THR A 12 50.21 12.76 28.90
CA THR A 12 48.81 12.32 29.20
C THR A 12 48.41 12.74 30.64
N PRO A 13 47.13 12.83 31.11
CA PRO A 13 45.90 12.11 30.71
C PRO A 13 44.68 13.07 30.56
N ASP A 14 43.48 12.69 30.11
CA ASP A 14 42.41 12.10 30.93
C ASP A 14 41.14 11.88 30.09
N LEU A 15 40.31 10.96 30.57
CA LEU A 15 38.96 10.68 30.10
C LEU A 15 38.09 11.95 30.06
N GLU A 16 37.56 12.30 28.89
CA GLU A 16 36.36 13.13 28.79
C GLU A 16 35.19 12.33 28.18
N SER A 17 34.11 12.32 28.95
CA SER A 17 32.81 11.71 28.73
C SER A 17 32.10 12.13 27.43
N PRO A 18 31.32 11.25 26.79
CA PRO A 18 30.48 11.60 25.65
C PRO A 18 29.07 12.00 26.14
N LEU A 19 28.83 13.22 26.65
CA LEU A 19 27.45 13.57 27.07
C LEU A 19 27.04 15.06 26.97
N VAL A 20 27.86 15.97 26.46
CA VAL A 20 27.52 17.42 26.46
C VAL A 20 27.13 17.99 25.08
N VAL A 21 27.31 17.25 23.98
CA VAL A 21 27.07 17.78 22.61
C VAL A 21 25.57 17.88 22.23
N ASN A 22 24.66 17.25 22.98
CA ASN A 22 23.24 17.15 22.59
C ASN A 22 22.32 18.29 23.10
N GLN A 23 22.79 19.19 23.97
CA GLN A 23 22.00 20.37 24.37
C GLN A 23 22.13 21.53 23.38
N ALA A 24 23.33 21.79 22.86
CA ALA A 24 23.60 22.93 21.97
C ALA A 24 22.81 22.87 20.63
N HIS A 25 22.55 21.69 20.09
CA HIS A 25 21.93 21.55 18.77
C HIS A 25 20.40 21.67 18.73
N ALA A 26 19.69 21.21 19.78
CA ALA A 26 18.24 21.47 19.89
C ALA A 26 17.95 22.95 20.23
N VAL A 27 18.88 23.60 20.95
CA VAL A 27 18.88 25.05 21.13
C VAL A 27 19.10 25.74 19.78
N ASN A 28 20.02 25.27 18.92
CA ASN A 28 20.26 25.82 17.58
C ASN A 28 19.03 25.81 16.64
N LEU A 29 18.21 24.76 16.66
CA LEU A 29 16.96 24.73 15.88
C LEU A 29 15.94 25.78 16.37
N ARG A 30 15.93 26.07 17.68
CA ARG A 30 15.08 27.13 18.28
C ARG A 30 15.67 28.54 18.16
N THR A 31 17.00 28.72 18.14
CA THR A 31 17.61 30.03 17.86
C THR A 31 17.50 30.40 16.39
N ALA A 32 17.53 29.44 15.46
CA ALA A 32 17.15 29.67 14.06
C ALA A 32 15.70 30.21 13.94
N ARG A 33 14.75 29.66 14.71
CA ARG A 33 13.37 30.19 14.83
C ARG A 33 13.31 31.65 15.33
N ARG A 34 14.21 32.07 16.22
CA ARG A 34 14.25 33.44 16.76
C ARG A 34 14.92 34.44 15.81
N HIS A 35 15.82 33.98 14.94
CA HIS A 35 16.50 34.87 13.98
C HIS A 35 15.71 35.09 12.68
N SER A 36 14.78 34.20 12.29
CA SER A 36 13.89 34.43 11.15
C SER A 36 12.62 35.22 11.48
N SER A 37 12.30 35.42 12.77
CA SER A 37 11.04 36.04 13.21
C SER A 37 11.03 37.57 13.24
N SER A 38 12.03 38.27 12.68
CA SER A 38 12.07 39.75 12.67
C SER A 38 11.47 40.41 11.43
N SER A 39 10.94 39.65 10.46
CA SER A 39 10.17 40.22 9.35
C SER A 39 9.21 39.18 8.76
N VAL A 40 7.95 39.56 8.57
CA VAL A 40 6.81 38.80 8.04
C VAL A 40 5.99 38.06 9.11
N ALA A 41 5.04 38.80 9.68
CA ALA A 41 3.94 38.29 10.48
C ALA A 41 2.74 37.96 9.58
N THR A 42 2.26 36.70 9.67
CA THR A 42 0.87 36.18 9.64
C THR A 42 0.81 34.80 8.97
N VAL A 43 1.32 33.77 9.64
CA VAL A 43 1.01 32.37 9.29
C VAL A 43 -0.03 31.88 10.29
N VAL A 44 -1.31 32.05 9.94
CA VAL A 44 -2.45 31.56 10.72
C VAL A 44 -2.90 30.21 10.15
N SER A 45 -2.71 29.19 10.97
CA SER A 45 -3.38 27.88 11.05
C SER A 45 -4.00 27.29 9.76
N THR A 46 -3.18 26.64 8.95
CA THR A 46 -3.59 25.33 8.45
C THR A 46 -3.30 24.34 9.58
N GLU A 47 -4.31 23.86 10.32
CA GLU A 47 -4.09 22.80 11.32
C GLU A 47 -3.36 21.63 10.65
N PRO A 48 -2.09 21.33 11.00
CA PRO A 48 -1.51 20.07 10.56
C PRO A 48 -2.23 18.92 11.26
N HIS A 49 -2.36 17.81 10.55
CA HIS A 49 -2.95 16.62 11.14
C HIS A 49 -1.96 16.04 12.15
N PRO A 50 -2.35 15.86 13.43
CA PRO A 50 -1.50 15.16 14.37
C PRO A 50 -1.25 13.76 13.84
N MET A 51 -0.05 13.25 14.09
CA MET A 51 0.29 11.84 13.88
C MET A 51 -0.84 10.96 14.46
N LEU A 52 -1.12 9.84 13.79
CA LEU A 52 -2.19 8.89 14.12
C LEU A 52 -2.38 8.71 15.63
N ARG A 53 -3.45 9.30 16.19
CA ARG A 53 -3.67 9.40 17.63
C ARG A 53 -4.02 8.04 18.21
N LYS A 54 -3.81 7.86 19.52
CA LYS A 54 -4.19 6.61 20.23
C LYS A 54 -5.66 6.23 19.99
N LYS A 55 -6.58 7.20 20.01
CA LYS A 55 -8.02 6.97 19.75
C LYS A 55 -8.28 6.45 18.34
N GLU A 56 -7.58 6.97 17.34
CA GLU A 56 -7.71 6.58 15.92
C GLU A 56 -7.14 5.17 15.70
N ARG A 57 -6.04 4.83 16.35
CA ARG A 57 -5.51 3.46 16.38
C ARG A 57 -6.47 2.47 17.03
N VAL A 58 -7.06 2.85 18.16
CA VAL A 58 -8.09 2.02 18.81
C VAL A 58 -9.30 1.85 17.90
N ALA A 59 -9.72 2.89 17.18
CA ALA A 59 -10.80 2.78 16.20
C ALA A 59 -10.48 1.79 15.07
N LEU A 60 -9.23 1.73 14.59
CA LEU A 60 -8.80 0.69 13.64
C LEU A 60 -8.92 -0.71 14.25
N VAL A 61 -8.40 -0.93 15.46
CA VAL A 61 -8.52 -2.23 16.14
C VAL A 61 -10.00 -2.63 16.26
N LEU A 62 -10.85 -1.72 16.74
CA LEU A 62 -12.27 -1.98 16.92
C LEU A 62 -13.01 -2.22 15.60
N GLY A 63 -12.66 -1.49 14.54
CA GLY A 63 -13.26 -1.65 13.21
C GLY A 63 -12.97 -3.04 12.62
N TYR A 64 -11.70 -3.45 12.60
CA TYR A 64 -11.31 -4.76 12.07
C TYR A 64 -11.70 -5.93 12.99
N CYS A 65 -11.74 -5.72 14.31
CA CYS A 65 -12.31 -6.68 15.26
C CYS A 65 -13.83 -6.82 15.07
N GLY A 66 -14.51 -5.70 14.79
CA GLY A 66 -15.94 -5.65 14.47
C GLY A 66 -16.32 -6.50 13.27
N LEU A 67 -15.45 -6.60 12.25
CA LEU A 67 -15.67 -7.54 11.13
C LEU A 67 -15.78 -8.99 11.63
N GLY A 68 -14.92 -9.40 12.57
CA GLY A 68 -14.98 -10.73 13.19
C GLY A 68 -16.25 -10.93 14.02
N LEU A 69 -16.70 -9.90 14.75
CA LEU A 69 -17.98 -9.96 15.47
C LEU A 69 -19.17 -10.11 14.50
N THR A 70 -19.20 -9.32 13.41
CA THR A 70 -20.23 -9.44 12.37
C THR A 70 -20.23 -10.83 11.77
N LEU A 71 -19.05 -11.40 11.49
CA LEU A 71 -18.91 -12.77 11.02
C LEU A 71 -19.48 -13.78 12.01
N ALA A 72 -19.13 -13.69 13.29
CA ALA A 72 -19.65 -14.58 14.31
C ALA A 72 -21.19 -14.56 14.38
N MET A 73 -21.79 -13.37 14.27
CA MET A 73 -23.24 -13.23 14.21
C MET A 73 -23.84 -13.82 12.94
N ILE A 74 -23.20 -13.65 11.79
CA ILE A 74 -23.60 -14.29 10.52
C ILE A 74 -23.55 -15.81 10.68
N VAL A 75 -22.49 -16.38 11.26
CA VAL A 75 -22.35 -17.83 11.50
C VAL A 75 -23.52 -18.36 12.34
N ARG A 76 -23.84 -17.68 13.45
CA ARG A 76 -24.97 -18.03 14.33
C ARG A 76 -26.32 -18.07 13.60
N VAL A 77 -26.58 -17.09 12.74
CA VAL A 77 -27.86 -16.98 12.02
C VAL A 77 -27.91 -17.91 10.81
N SER A 78 -26.78 -18.10 10.14
CA SER A 78 -26.70 -18.85 8.89
C SER A 78 -26.33 -20.33 9.06
N SER A 79 -26.12 -20.80 10.30
CA SER A 79 -25.72 -22.18 10.62
C SER A 79 -24.47 -22.64 9.86
N LEU A 80 -23.56 -21.73 9.55
CA LEU A 80 -22.29 -22.04 8.89
C LEU A 80 -21.32 -22.64 9.91
N ALA A 81 -20.32 -23.40 9.46
CA ALA A 81 -19.23 -23.80 10.35
C ALA A 81 -18.39 -22.56 10.75
N ALA A 82 -18.07 -22.43 12.04
CA ALA A 82 -17.20 -21.37 12.54
C ALA A 82 -15.81 -21.41 11.88
N SER A 83 -15.29 -22.61 11.57
CA SER A 83 -14.05 -22.82 10.82
C SER A 83 -14.07 -22.18 9.42
N ALA A 84 -15.18 -22.25 8.69
CA ALA A 84 -15.34 -21.63 7.38
C ALA A 84 -15.32 -20.09 7.47
N ALA A 85 -15.93 -19.52 8.51
CA ALA A 85 -15.89 -18.08 8.74
C ALA A 85 -14.51 -17.59 9.19
N SER A 86 -13.78 -18.38 9.99
CA SER A 86 -12.39 -18.12 10.35
C SER A 86 -11.47 -18.17 9.13
N ALA A 87 -11.66 -19.16 8.25
CA ALA A 87 -10.93 -19.25 6.97
C ALA A 87 -11.23 -18.03 6.07
N PHE A 88 -12.49 -17.63 5.95
CA PHE A 88 -12.88 -16.41 5.23
C PHE A 88 -12.20 -15.17 5.80
N MET A 89 -12.19 -15.01 7.13
CA MET A 89 -11.55 -13.88 7.79
C MET A 89 -10.02 -13.88 7.58
N ALA A 90 -9.39 -15.06 7.55
CA ALA A 90 -7.97 -15.20 7.20
C ALA A 90 -7.69 -14.81 5.74
N VAL A 91 -8.57 -15.18 4.80
CA VAL A 91 -8.50 -14.73 3.40
C VAL A 91 -8.71 -13.23 3.28
N LEU A 92 -9.62 -12.64 4.05
CA LEU A 92 -9.78 -11.18 4.12
C LEU A 92 -8.54 -10.50 4.67
N TRP A 93 -7.93 -11.04 5.72
CA TRP A 93 -6.69 -10.51 6.27
C TRP A 93 -5.56 -10.59 5.25
N LEU A 94 -5.43 -11.70 4.54
CA LEU A 94 -4.46 -11.81 3.46
C LEU A 94 -4.75 -10.83 2.33
N GLY A 95 -6.00 -10.75 1.85
CA GLY A 95 -6.43 -9.81 0.81
C GLY A 95 -6.17 -8.36 1.20
N PHE A 96 -6.37 -8.03 2.49
CA PHE A 96 -6.01 -6.76 3.09
C PHE A 96 -4.49 -6.52 3.10
N ILE A 97 -3.69 -7.48 3.57
CA ILE A 97 -2.22 -7.39 3.53
C ILE A 97 -1.73 -7.22 2.09
N MET A 98 -2.37 -7.90 1.15
CA MET A 98 -2.04 -7.91 -0.27
C MET A 98 -2.44 -6.64 -1.00
N ALA A 99 -3.60 -6.08 -0.68
CA ALA A 99 -4.06 -4.81 -1.22
C ALA A 99 -3.27 -3.62 -0.65
N LEU A 100 -2.67 -3.79 0.53
CA LEU A 100 -1.71 -2.85 1.13
C LEU A 100 -0.25 -3.24 0.90
N SER A 101 0.01 -4.09 -0.11
CA SER A 101 1.15 -5.00 -0.14
C SER A 101 2.37 -4.44 0.57
N PHE A 102 2.92 -5.22 1.51
CA PHE A 102 4.23 -4.91 2.10
C PHE A 102 5.20 -4.45 0.99
N LEU A 103 5.14 -5.11 -0.17
CA LEU A 103 5.81 -4.75 -1.41
C LEU A 103 5.59 -3.30 -1.89
N GLU A 104 4.34 -2.83 -2.00
CA GLU A 104 3.98 -1.48 -2.46
C GLU A 104 4.61 -0.42 -1.58
N TRP A 105 4.28 -0.46 -0.29
CA TRP A 105 4.76 0.49 0.69
C TRP A 105 6.29 0.50 0.73
N TRP A 106 6.88 -0.69 0.82
CA TRP A 106 8.32 -0.88 0.86
C TRP A 106 9.02 -0.36 -0.42
N ALA A 107 8.47 -0.64 -1.60
CA ALA A 107 9.08 -0.25 -2.87
C ALA A 107 9.01 1.26 -3.13
N LYS A 108 7.87 1.91 -2.84
CA LYS A 108 7.68 3.35 -3.06
C LYS A 108 8.70 4.20 -2.33
N PHE A 109 9.02 3.80 -1.11
CA PHE A 109 9.93 4.55 -0.25
C PHE A 109 11.41 4.23 -0.49
N ARG A 110 11.71 3.42 -1.51
CA ARG A 110 13.07 3.21 -2.00
C ARG A 110 13.44 4.07 -3.21
N SER A 111 12.49 4.82 -3.74
CA SER A 111 12.68 5.66 -4.92
C SER A 111 13.72 6.76 -4.65
N PRO A 112 14.82 6.86 -5.41
CA PRO A 112 15.89 7.84 -5.16
C PRO A 112 15.45 9.30 -5.10
N PHE A 113 14.45 9.69 -5.89
CA PHE A 113 13.98 11.08 -5.96
C PHE A 113 12.87 11.41 -4.95
N VAL A 114 12.34 10.43 -4.20
CA VAL A 114 11.41 10.72 -3.10
C VAL A 114 12.19 11.31 -1.91
N PRO A 115 11.79 12.49 -1.38
CA PRO A 115 12.41 13.03 -0.18
C PRO A 115 12.35 12.04 0.98
N ARG A 116 13.51 11.78 1.59
CA ARG A 116 13.65 10.72 2.60
C ARG A 116 12.74 10.93 3.81
N HIS A 117 12.57 12.17 4.26
CA HIS A 117 11.70 12.47 5.39
C HIS A 117 10.22 12.16 5.07
N LEU A 118 9.72 12.52 3.88
CA LEU A 118 8.35 12.21 3.44
C LEU A 118 8.12 10.71 3.36
N ALA A 119 9.10 10.00 2.81
CA ALA A 119 9.05 8.55 2.68
C ALA A 119 8.91 7.84 4.04
N LEU A 120 9.78 8.23 4.98
CA LEU A 120 9.79 7.71 6.33
C LEU A 120 8.53 8.10 7.11
N ASP A 121 8.01 9.31 6.90
CA ASP A 121 6.85 9.81 7.62
C ASP A 121 5.54 9.14 7.22
N VAL A 122 5.29 9.02 5.91
CA VAL A 122 4.16 8.20 5.42
C VAL A 122 4.34 6.77 5.91
N GLY A 123 5.58 6.26 5.86
CA GLY A 123 5.80 4.87 6.14
C GLY A 123 5.65 4.44 7.59
N ARG A 124 6.16 5.21 8.53
CA ARG A 124 5.89 4.98 9.96
C ARG A 124 4.40 5.09 10.27
N THR A 125 3.68 6.01 9.60
CA THR A 125 2.25 6.24 9.82
C THR A 125 1.41 5.05 9.33
N VAL A 126 1.67 4.57 8.11
CA VAL A 126 1.01 3.38 7.54
C VAL A 126 1.34 2.14 8.36
N ALA A 127 2.60 1.95 8.77
CA ALA A 127 3.01 0.81 9.59
C ALA A 127 2.26 0.77 10.94
N LYS A 128 2.12 1.91 11.64
CA LYS A 128 1.37 2.01 12.91
C LYS A 128 -0.11 1.65 12.73
N ALA A 129 -0.73 2.12 11.64
CA ALA A 129 -2.11 1.79 11.31
C ALA A 129 -2.27 0.30 10.99
N LYS A 130 -1.38 -0.25 10.16
CA LYS A 130 -1.35 -1.67 9.78
C LYS A 130 -1.24 -2.57 11.00
N HIS A 131 -0.29 -2.31 11.90
CA HIS A 131 -0.12 -3.07 13.13
C HIS A 131 -1.40 -3.06 14.00
N SER A 132 -2.10 -1.91 14.04
CA SER A 132 -3.37 -1.78 14.77
C SER A 132 -4.50 -2.57 14.09
N ALA A 133 -4.58 -2.54 12.77
CA ALA A 133 -5.54 -3.34 12.00
C ALA A 133 -5.28 -4.85 12.13
N GLU A 134 -4.03 -5.30 12.05
CA GLU A 134 -3.63 -6.69 12.26
C GLU A 134 -4.04 -7.20 13.64
N LEU A 135 -3.83 -6.40 14.70
CA LEU A 135 -4.33 -6.73 16.04
C LEU A 135 -5.86 -6.89 16.04
N GLY A 136 -6.59 -5.99 15.38
CA GLY A 136 -8.04 -6.08 15.23
C GLY A 136 -8.48 -7.36 14.52
N LEU A 137 -7.81 -7.75 13.44
CA LEU A 137 -8.10 -8.97 12.68
C LEU A 137 -7.82 -10.24 13.50
N VAL A 138 -6.72 -10.28 14.26
CA VAL A 138 -6.43 -11.39 15.18
C VAL A 138 -7.52 -11.52 16.24
N LEU A 139 -7.92 -10.40 16.87
CA LEU A 139 -9.02 -10.42 17.85
C LEU A 139 -10.35 -10.84 17.20
N GLY A 140 -10.61 -10.37 15.97
CA GLY A 140 -11.78 -10.75 15.19
C GLY A 140 -11.85 -12.26 14.91
N LEU A 141 -10.73 -12.89 14.54
CA LEU A 141 -10.64 -14.34 14.37
C LEU A 141 -10.99 -15.11 15.66
N TRP A 142 -10.49 -14.63 16.79
CA TRP A 142 -10.84 -15.20 18.10
C TRP A 142 -12.33 -15.03 18.43
N LEU A 143 -12.95 -13.90 18.07
CA LEU A 143 -14.40 -13.71 18.24
C LEU A 143 -15.21 -14.66 17.36
N VAL A 144 -14.79 -14.87 16.11
CA VAL A 144 -15.43 -15.85 15.22
C VAL A 144 -15.39 -17.25 15.82
N HIS A 145 -14.22 -17.67 16.32
CA HIS A 145 -14.09 -18.97 16.98
C HIS A 145 -14.95 -19.08 18.24
N ALA A 146 -14.88 -18.08 19.12
CA ALA A 146 -15.53 -18.14 20.42
C ALA A 146 -17.06 -17.97 20.36
N LEU A 147 -17.56 -17.17 19.41
CA LEU A 147 -18.98 -16.81 19.32
C LEU A 147 -19.67 -17.49 18.13
N GLY A 148 -18.94 -17.99 17.14
CA GLY A 148 -19.51 -18.61 15.95
C GLY A 148 -20.18 -19.95 16.23
N SER A 149 -19.61 -20.77 17.10
CA SER A 149 -20.19 -22.04 17.53
C SER A 149 -21.04 -21.90 18.79
N ALA A 150 -21.90 -22.90 19.03
CA ALA A 150 -22.70 -23.00 20.25
C ALA A 150 -21.85 -23.36 21.48
N HIS A 151 -20.78 -24.12 21.25
CA HIS A 151 -19.82 -24.55 22.27
C HIS A 151 -18.41 -24.11 21.86
N PHE A 152 -17.58 -23.82 22.87
CA PHE A 152 -16.18 -23.49 22.64
C PHE A 152 -15.38 -24.78 22.49
N ASP A 153 -14.95 -25.08 21.27
CA ASP A 153 -14.22 -26.31 20.96
C ASP A 153 -12.70 -26.05 20.90
N ILE A 154 -11.93 -27.00 21.43
CA ILE A 154 -10.47 -27.04 21.32
C ILE A 154 -10.14 -27.96 20.13
N ASP A 155 -10.16 -27.38 18.94
CA ASP A 155 -9.91 -28.04 17.66
C ASP A 155 -8.61 -27.54 16.99
N ASP A 156 -8.32 -28.01 15.78
CA ASP A 156 -7.18 -27.55 15.00
C ASP A 156 -7.23 -26.03 14.74
N THR A 157 -8.44 -25.47 14.55
CA THR A 157 -8.65 -24.03 14.40
C THR A 157 -8.17 -23.27 15.64
N PHE A 158 -8.54 -23.72 16.84
CA PHE A 158 -8.08 -23.13 18.09
C PHE A 158 -6.56 -23.16 18.19
N LEU A 159 -5.93 -24.30 17.89
CA LEU A 159 -4.47 -24.42 17.96
C LEU A 159 -3.77 -23.46 16.97
N MET A 160 -4.27 -23.36 15.73
CA MET A 160 -3.77 -22.40 14.74
C MET A 160 -3.91 -20.95 15.24
N LEU A 161 -5.03 -20.60 15.88
CA LEU A 161 -5.25 -19.27 16.45
C LEU A 161 -4.33 -18.98 17.63
N VAL A 162 -4.00 -19.98 18.46
CA VAL A 162 -2.99 -19.86 19.51
C VAL A 162 -1.61 -19.60 18.90
N THR A 163 -1.19 -20.39 17.90
CA THR A 163 0.09 -20.18 17.21
C THR A 163 0.16 -18.80 16.57
N LEU A 164 -0.89 -18.38 15.86
CA LEU A 164 -0.99 -17.07 15.22
C LEU A 164 -0.91 -15.94 16.25
N LYS A 165 -1.61 -16.08 17.39
CA LYS A 165 -1.53 -15.13 18.51
C LYS A 165 -0.13 -15.07 19.10
N MET A 166 0.56 -16.20 19.25
CA MET A 166 1.94 -16.24 19.75
C MET A 166 2.91 -15.53 18.79
N LEU A 167 2.83 -15.82 17.49
CA LEU A 167 3.61 -15.13 16.46
C LEU A 167 3.34 -13.62 16.46
N PHE A 168 2.07 -13.23 16.54
CA PHE A 168 1.70 -11.82 16.64
C PHE A 168 2.17 -11.19 17.95
N ALA A 169 2.16 -11.92 19.07
CA ALA A 169 2.68 -11.43 20.35
C ALA A 169 4.20 -11.21 20.31
N ILE A 170 4.95 -12.11 19.65
CA ILE A 170 6.37 -11.94 19.36
C ILE A 170 6.59 -10.69 18.51
N GLN A 171 5.84 -10.55 17.40
CA GLN A 171 5.89 -9.36 16.55
C GLN A 171 5.60 -8.09 17.35
N HIS A 172 4.51 -8.08 18.13
CA HIS A 172 4.04 -6.91 18.85
C HIS A 172 4.95 -6.49 20.01
N ARG A 173 5.48 -7.45 20.79
CA ARG A 173 6.27 -7.17 21.99
C ARG A 173 7.75 -7.02 21.71
N LEU A 174 8.30 -7.77 20.75
CA LEU A 174 9.74 -7.82 20.52
C LEU A 174 10.19 -7.05 19.28
N LEU A 175 9.46 -7.20 18.16
CA LEU A 175 9.88 -6.63 16.88
C LEU A 175 9.36 -5.20 16.68
N TRP A 176 8.07 -4.97 16.95
CA TRP A 176 7.39 -3.71 16.67
C TRP A 176 8.01 -2.50 17.39
N PRO A 177 8.29 -2.52 18.71
CA PRO A 177 8.85 -1.35 19.39
C PRO A 177 10.22 -0.96 18.83
N ARG A 178 11.03 -1.95 18.41
CA ARG A 178 12.34 -1.72 17.79
C ARG A 178 12.23 -1.12 16.40
N LEU A 179 11.29 -1.61 15.59
CA LEU A 179 11.00 -1.08 14.25
C LEU A 179 10.45 0.36 14.32
N GLU A 180 9.55 0.62 15.27
CA GLU A 180 8.98 1.94 15.49
C GLU A 180 10.06 2.94 15.92
N LEU A 181 10.85 2.61 16.96
CA LEU A 181 11.94 3.46 17.43
C LEU A 181 12.91 3.80 16.29
N ARG A 182 13.31 2.81 15.49
CA ARG A 182 14.16 3.02 14.33
C ARG A 182 13.58 3.95 13.28
N ALA A 183 12.29 3.84 12.99
CA ALA A 183 11.63 4.73 12.06
C ALA A 183 11.68 6.19 12.56
N GLU A 184 11.55 6.40 13.88
CA GLU A 184 11.68 7.72 14.50
C GLU A 184 13.12 8.26 14.40
N PHE A 185 14.15 7.44 14.67
CA PHE A 185 15.56 7.82 14.48
C PHE A 185 15.87 8.19 13.02
N ALA A 186 15.49 7.32 12.08
CA ALA A 186 15.74 7.56 10.67
C ALA A 186 15.05 8.83 10.16
N LEU A 187 13.84 9.12 10.68
CA LEU A 187 13.12 10.34 10.34
C LEU A 187 13.79 11.58 10.97
N TYR A 188 14.25 11.47 12.22
CA TYR A 188 14.99 12.54 12.88
C TYR A 188 16.25 12.92 12.10
N ASP A 189 17.04 11.93 11.69
CA ASP A 189 18.25 12.14 10.90
C ASP A 189 17.93 12.77 9.53
N ALA A 190 16.84 12.34 8.89
CA ALA A 190 16.39 12.91 7.63
C ALA A 190 15.99 14.40 7.79
N LEU A 191 15.21 14.72 8.82
CA LEU A 191 14.75 16.08 9.11
C LEU A 191 15.89 17.00 9.57
N LYS A 192 16.90 16.47 10.26
CA LYS A 192 18.07 17.24 10.71
C LYS A 192 18.91 17.75 9.54
N ASN A 193 19.00 16.97 8.47
CA ASN A 193 19.86 17.27 7.32
C ASN A 193 19.15 18.12 6.26
N GLU A 194 17.92 18.56 6.51
CA GLU A 194 17.09 19.23 5.51
C GLU A 194 16.96 20.72 5.79
N SER A 195 17.28 21.55 4.79
CA SER A 195 17.21 23.01 4.88
C SER A 195 15.79 23.58 4.88
N SER A 196 14.78 22.76 4.53
CA SER A 196 13.36 23.13 4.42
C SER A 196 12.63 23.23 5.77
N THR A 197 13.28 22.95 6.90
CA THR A 197 12.66 23.06 8.23
C THR A 197 12.15 24.47 8.57
N VAL A 198 12.59 25.49 7.82
CA VAL A 198 12.24 26.91 8.04
C VAL A 198 10.73 27.20 7.89
N PHE A 199 9.99 26.41 7.11
CA PHE A 199 8.55 26.66 6.81
C PHE A 199 7.57 25.71 7.52
N MET A 200 8.00 25.03 8.58
CA MET A 200 7.14 24.06 9.28
C MET A 200 6.12 24.71 10.23
N THR A 201 4.95 24.11 10.32
CA THR A 201 3.84 24.49 11.23
C THR A 201 4.12 24.12 12.68
N GLU A 202 3.44 24.75 13.65
CA GLU A 202 3.65 24.48 15.07
C GLU A 202 3.51 23.01 15.48
N PRO A 203 2.47 22.26 15.05
CA PRO A 203 2.41 20.85 15.41
C PRO A 203 3.45 19.96 14.71
N GLN A 204 3.96 20.34 13.53
CA GLN A 204 5.12 19.67 12.94
C GLN A 204 6.37 19.89 13.81
N TRP A 205 6.56 21.10 14.34
CA TRP A 205 7.62 21.37 15.32
C TRP A 205 7.46 20.59 16.62
N ASN A 206 6.24 20.50 17.14
CA ASN A 206 5.97 19.69 18.34
C ASN A 206 6.29 18.21 18.11
N GLU A 207 6.02 17.70 16.91
CA GLU A 207 6.37 16.34 16.52
C GLU A 207 7.89 16.16 16.44
N ILE A 208 8.62 17.11 15.85
CA ILE A 208 10.10 17.09 15.83
C ILE A 208 10.66 17.12 17.25
N ASP A 209 10.16 18.01 18.11
CA ASP A 209 10.61 18.11 19.50
C ASP A 209 10.36 16.80 20.26
N ARG A 210 9.20 16.14 20.04
CA ARG A 210 8.90 14.83 20.60
C ARG A 210 9.91 13.77 20.14
N ILE A 211 10.20 13.71 18.84
CA ILE A 211 11.17 12.76 18.28
C ILE A 211 12.57 13.05 18.81
N ALA A 212 12.98 14.32 18.86
CA ALA A 212 14.27 14.74 19.38
C ALA A 212 14.44 14.35 20.86
N GLN A 213 13.38 14.51 21.67
CA GLN A 213 13.39 14.04 23.06
C GLN A 213 13.52 12.52 23.14
N LEU A 214 12.80 11.76 22.30
CA LEU A 214 12.89 10.31 22.24
C LEU A 214 14.31 9.83 21.89
N VAL A 215 14.88 10.38 20.82
CA VAL A 215 16.22 10.02 20.30
C VAL A 215 17.33 10.33 21.30
N LYS A 216 17.18 11.35 22.16
CA LYS A 216 18.17 11.70 23.19
C LYS A 216 18.26 10.73 24.36
N HIS A 217 17.18 10.02 24.68
CA HIS A 217 17.07 9.23 25.91
C HIS A 217 17.10 7.72 25.66
N VAL A 218 17.21 7.30 24.41
CA VAL A 218 17.16 5.89 24.02
C VAL A 218 18.33 5.59 23.10
N ASP A 219 19.01 4.46 23.29
CA ASP A 219 20.09 4.04 22.40
C ASP A 219 19.55 3.64 21.02
N GLU A 220 20.29 3.97 19.97
CA GLU A 220 19.94 3.56 18.62
C GLU A 220 20.00 2.02 18.52
N PRO A 221 18.96 1.35 17.99
CA PRO A 221 18.99 -0.10 17.80
C PRO A 221 20.14 -0.53 16.85
N SER A 222 20.74 -1.70 17.07
CA SER A 222 21.92 -2.22 16.32
C SER A 222 21.73 -2.36 14.80
N GLN A 223 22.72 -1.96 13.98
CA GLN A 223 22.64 -1.84 12.50
C GLN A 223 22.16 -3.09 11.73
N SER A 224 22.31 -4.30 12.27
CA SER A 224 21.92 -5.58 11.61
C SER A 224 20.45 -5.67 11.17
N PHE A 225 19.56 -4.83 11.72
CA PHE A 225 18.14 -4.72 11.32
C PHE A 225 17.86 -3.68 10.20
N GLN A 226 18.88 -2.98 9.66
CA GLN A 226 18.72 -1.78 8.81
C GLN A 226 18.25 -2.07 7.38
N TRP A 227 18.65 -3.20 6.81
CA TRP A 227 18.71 -3.36 5.36
C TRP A 227 17.36 -3.61 4.68
N ALA A 228 16.30 -3.91 5.43
CA ALA A 228 15.01 -4.25 4.84
C ALA A 228 14.03 -3.06 4.81
N TYR A 229 13.74 -2.34 5.90
CA TYR A 229 12.49 -1.56 5.95
C TYR A 229 12.55 -0.09 5.49
N PHE A 230 13.70 0.61 5.56
CA PHE A 230 13.72 2.08 5.47
C PHE A 230 14.86 2.70 4.64
N ALA A 231 15.54 1.91 3.79
CA ALA A 231 16.61 2.41 2.94
C ALA A 231 16.07 3.08 1.66
N VAL A 232 16.49 4.33 1.38
CA VAL A 232 16.13 5.11 0.18
C VAL A 232 17.27 5.08 -0.84
N GLU A 233 17.66 3.88 -1.30
CA GLU A 233 18.81 3.68 -2.21
C GLU A 233 18.44 2.90 -3.48
N GLY A 234 17.17 2.95 -3.90
CA GLY A 234 16.64 2.11 -4.96
C GLY A 234 16.51 0.63 -4.56
N ILE A 235 15.92 -0.17 -5.45
CA ILE A 235 15.82 -1.62 -5.29
C ILE A 235 17.05 -2.28 -5.95
N LYS A 236 17.92 -2.86 -5.12
CA LYS A 236 19.14 -3.54 -5.58
C LYS A 236 18.84 -4.99 -5.96
N LYS A 237 19.80 -5.65 -6.61
CA LYS A 237 19.71 -7.08 -7.00
C LYS A 237 19.38 -7.98 -5.81
N LYS A 238 20.00 -7.75 -4.65
CA LYS A 238 19.74 -8.50 -3.41
C LYS A 238 18.28 -8.39 -2.95
N ASP A 239 17.69 -7.20 -3.09
CA ASP A 239 16.33 -6.96 -2.64
C ASP A 239 15.33 -7.67 -3.57
N ARG A 240 15.60 -7.65 -4.88
CA ARG A 240 14.83 -8.45 -5.86
C ARG A 240 14.89 -9.95 -5.56
N ILE A 241 16.07 -10.48 -5.24
CA ILE A 241 16.23 -11.89 -4.88
C ILE A 241 15.43 -12.19 -3.61
N ALA A 242 15.48 -11.32 -2.60
CA ALA A 242 14.70 -11.47 -1.38
C ALA A 242 13.18 -11.51 -1.68
N LEU A 243 12.67 -10.63 -2.56
CA LEU A 243 11.27 -10.67 -2.99
C LEU A 243 10.91 -11.98 -3.69
N VAL A 244 11.74 -12.44 -4.64
CA VAL A 244 11.54 -13.73 -5.32
C VAL A 244 11.48 -14.86 -4.30
N LEU A 245 12.39 -14.88 -3.31
CA LEU A 245 12.43 -15.90 -2.27
C LEU A 245 11.19 -15.86 -1.36
N VAL A 246 10.74 -14.67 -0.95
CA VAL A 246 9.53 -14.51 -0.13
C VAL A 246 8.30 -15.05 -0.85
N TYR A 247 8.08 -14.64 -2.10
CA TYR A 247 6.88 -15.05 -2.85
C TYR A 247 6.95 -16.48 -3.38
N SER A 248 8.13 -17.00 -3.72
CA SER A 248 8.28 -18.43 -4.01
C SER A 248 8.15 -19.29 -2.74
N GLY A 249 8.56 -18.77 -1.58
CA GLY A 249 8.37 -19.40 -0.27
C GLY A 249 6.91 -19.66 0.08
N VAL A 250 5.99 -18.79 -0.36
CA VAL A 250 4.53 -19.05 -0.27
C VAL A 250 4.17 -20.32 -1.04
N GLY A 251 4.67 -20.46 -2.27
CA GLY A 251 4.47 -21.67 -3.07
C GLY A 251 5.13 -22.92 -2.49
N VAL A 252 6.35 -22.80 -1.93
CA VAL A 252 7.02 -23.90 -1.21
C VAL A 252 6.18 -24.37 -0.03
N THR A 253 5.69 -23.44 0.78
CA THR A 253 4.86 -23.75 1.95
C THR A 253 3.58 -24.46 1.53
N LEU A 254 2.88 -23.94 0.52
CA LEU A 254 1.67 -24.58 0.00
C LEU A 254 1.94 -25.95 -0.62
N ALA A 255 3.04 -26.12 -1.35
CA ALA A 255 3.43 -27.40 -1.91
C ALA A 255 3.71 -28.45 -0.81
N LEU A 256 4.35 -28.05 0.30
CA LEU A 256 4.54 -28.92 1.45
C LEU A 256 3.21 -29.25 2.15
N ILE A 257 2.31 -28.27 2.29
CA ILE A 257 0.97 -28.50 2.86
C ILE A 257 0.18 -29.50 1.99
N VAL A 258 0.20 -29.33 0.67
CA VAL A 258 -0.45 -30.25 -0.29
C VAL A 258 0.08 -31.69 -0.16
N ARG A 259 1.35 -31.88 0.21
CA ARG A 259 1.93 -33.21 0.43
C ARG A 259 1.47 -33.90 1.70
N VAL A 260 1.17 -33.13 2.75
CA VAL A 260 0.95 -33.64 4.11
C VAL A 260 -0.52 -33.57 4.53
N SER A 261 -1.34 -32.79 3.82
CA SER A 261 -2.76 -32.58 4.12
C SER A 261 -3.65 -32.99 2.95
N SER A 262 -4.96 -33.05 3.19
CA SER A 262 -5.99 -33.23 2.15
C SER A 262 -6.21 -31.98 1.29
N LEU A 263 -5.40 -30.92 1.44
CA LEU A 263 -5.51 -29.73 0.62
C LEU A 263 -5.25 -30.07 -0.85
N ALA A 264 -6.24 -29.87 -1.70
CA ALA A 264 -6.08 -30.08 -3.13
C ALA A 264 -5.04 -29.10 -3.71
N ALA A 265 -4.13 -29.63 -4.54
CA ALA A 265 -3.16 -28.82 -5.30
C ALA A 265 -3.84 -27.71 -6.13
N ALA A 266 -5.06 -28.00 -6.58
CA ALA A 266 -6.01 -27.07 -7.18
C ALA A 266 -6.26 -25.82 -6.33
N ALA A 267 -6.62 -26.01 -5.05
CA ALA A 267 -6.93 -24.90 -4.13
C ALA A 267 -5.69 -24.05 -3.84
N ALA A 268 -4.53 -24.69 -3.65
CA ALA A 268 -3.24 -24.00 -3.51
C ALA A 268 -2.88 -23.19 -4.77
N SER A 269 -3.11 -23.74 -5.96
CA SER A 269 -2.87 -23.05 -7.23
C SER A 269 -3.80 -21.87 -7.42
N ALA A 270 -5.09 -22.04 -7.12
CA ALA A 270 -6.08 -20.96 -7.16
C ALA A 270 -5.68 -19.82 -6.22
N PHE A 271 -5.28 -20.14 -4.99
CA PHE A 271 -4.82 -19.15 -4.03
C PHE A 271 -3.66 -18.31 -4.57
N ILE A 272 -2.62 -18.93 -5.12
CA ILE A 272 -1.47 -18.21 -5.69
C ILE A 272 -1.89 -17.41 -6.93
N ALA A 273 -2.80 -17.94 -7.75
CA ALA A 273 -3.32 -17.23 -8.93
C ALA A 273 -4.08 -15.95 -8.52
N VAL A 274 -4.91 -16.02 -7.48
CA VAL A 274 -5.63 -14.88 -6.91
C VAL A 274 -4.67 -13.87 -6.29
N LEU A 275 -3.64 -14.36 -5.60
CA LEU A 275 -2.56 -13.54 -5.04
C LEU A 275 -1.87 -12.72 -6.12
N TRP A 276 -1.52 -13.38 -7.23
CA TRP A 276 -0.89 -12.74 -8.38
C TRP A 276 -1.84 -11.79 -9.10
N LEU A 277 -3.10 -12.17 -9.28
CA LEU A 277 -4.13 -11.31 -9.86
C LEU A 277 -4.28 -10.03 -9.04
N GLY A 278 -4.29 -10.14 -7.71
CA GLY A 278 -4.30 -9.00 -6.80
C GLY A 278 -3.15 -8.03 -7.04
N PHE A 279 -1.92 -8.52 -7.19
CA PHE A 279 -0.76 -7.67 -7.54
C PHE A 279 -0.93 -6.97 -8.89
N VAL A 280 -1.40 -7.69 -9.90
CA VAL A 280 -1.58 -7.12 -11.24
C VAL A 280 -2.63 -6.02 -11.23
N LEU A 281 -3.81 -6.30 -10.66
CA LEU A 281 -4.91 -5.34 -10.59
C LEU A 281 -4.57 -4.14 -9.72
N ALA A 282 -4.02 -4.38 -8.52
CA ALA A 282 -3.66 -3.31 -7.60
C ALA A 282 -2.52 -2.46 -8.17
N LEU A 283 -1.36 -3.05 -8.47
CA LEU A 283 -0.17 -2.26 -8.80
C LEU A 283 -0.13 -1.79 -10.26
N SER A 284 -0.49 -2.63 -11.23
CA SER A 284 -0.33 -2.28 -12.65
C SER A 284 -1.50 -1.48 -13.23
N PHE A 285 -2.74 -1.79 -12.86
CA PHE A 285 -3.91 -1.14 -13.47
C PHE A 285 -4.46 0.03 -12.65
N LEU A 286 -4.40 -0.06 -11.32
CA LEU A 286 -5.04 0.92 -10.46
C LEU A 286 -4.02 1.89 -9.87
N GLU A 287 -3.01 1.39 -9.21
CA GLU A 287 -2.28 2.24 -8.30
C GLU A 287 -1.22 3.11 -8.98
N SER A 288 -0.32 2.48 -9.73
CA SER A 288 0.76 3.19 -10.42
C SER A 288 0.20 4.08 -11.53
N TRP A 289 -0.89 3.67 -12.17
CA TRP A 289 -1.48 4.47 -13.24
C TRP A 289 -2.27 5.68 -12.72
N VAL A 290 -2.96 5.55 -11.58
CA VAL A 290 -3.88 6.60 -11.08
C VAL A 290 -3.18 7.59 -10.16
N LYS A 291 -2.36 7.13 -9.21
CA LYS A 291 -1.75 8.01 -8.19
C LYS A 291 -0.74 9.00 -8.81
N PHE A 292 -0.14 8.62 -9.92
CA PHE A 292 0.87 9.41 -10.64
C PHE A 292 0.29 10.32 -11.73
N ARG A 293 -1.04 10.39 -11.85
CA ARG A 293 -1.76 11.35 -12.73
C ARG A 293 -2.33 12.55 -11.96
N ALA A 294 -2.07 12.64 -10.67
CA ALA A 294 -2.46 13.78 -9.86
C ALA A 294 -1.67 15.03 -10.31
N PRO A 295 -2.33 16.11 -10.78
CA PRO A 295 -1.67 17.29 -11.38
C PRO A 295 -0.58 17.93 -10.50
N PHE A 296 -0.74 17.89 -9.18
CA PHE A 296 0.18 18.53 -8.24
C PHE A 296 1.30 17.59 -7.75
N VAL A 297 1.37 16.34 -8.25
CA VAL A 297 2.52 15.45 -8.02
C VAL A 297 3.60 15.76 -9.05
N ALA A 298 4.83 16.01 -8.59
CA ALA A 298 5.95 16.21 -9.50
C ALA A 298 6.14 14.99 -10.43
N GLU A 299 6.24 15.24 -11.74
CA GLU A 299 6.28 14.16 -12.74
C GLU A 299 7.48 13.23 -12.55
N HIS A 300 8.68 13.78 -12.35
CA HIS A 300 9.90 12.99 -12.11
C HIS A 300 9.74 12.06 -10.89
N LEU A 301 9.07 12.53 -9.83
CA LEU A 301 8.78 11.76 -8.62
C LEU A 301 7.83 10.60 -8.94
N ALA A 302 6.79 10.89 -9.73
CA ALA A 302 5.79 9.93 -10.14
C ALA A 302 6.40 8.81 -11.01
N LEU A 303 7.26 9.18 -11.96
CA LEU A 303 7.99 8.26 -12.83
C LEU A 303 9.00 7.41 -12.06
N ASP A 304 9.75 8.01 -11.14
CA ASP A 304 10.75 7.31 -10.34
C ASP A 304 10.11 6.27 -9.41
N VAL A 305 9.00 6.63 -8.76
CA VAL A 305 8.25 5.70 -7.92
C VAL A 305 7.65 4.60 -8.80
N GLY A 306 7.07 4.94 -9.95
CA GLY A 306 6.51 4.00 -10.91
C GLY A 306 7.51 2.93 -11.36
N ARG A 307 8.70 3.33 -11.82
CA ARG A 307 9.75 2.38 -12.24
C ARG A 307 10.23 1.51 -11.07
N THR A 308 10.29 2.05 -9.86
CA THR A 308 10.72 1.33 -8.65
C THR A 308 9.69 0.28 -8.23
N VAL A 309 8.41 0.64 -8.16
CA VAL A 309 7.32 -0.30 -7.85
C VAL A 309 7.21 -1.38 -8.91
N ALA A 310 7.37 -1.03 -10.20
CA ALA A 310 7.36 -1.99 -11.28
C ALA A 310 8.49 -3.03 -11.14
N LYS A 311 9.71 -2.61 -10.74
CA LYS A 311 10.84 -3.52 -10.45
C LYS A 311 10.51 -4.51 -9.33
N ALA A 312 9.88 -4.02 -8.27
CA ALA A 312 9.45 -4.82 -7.12
C ALA A 312 8.38 -5.85 -7.53
N LYS A 313 7.35 -5.39 -8.26
CA LYS A 313 6.29 -6.24 -8.81
C LYS A 313 6.90 -7.35 -9.66
N HIS A 314 7.76 -7.01 -10.62
CA HIS A 314 8.36 -8.00 -11.52
C HIS A 314 9.11 -9.12 -10.76
N ALA A 315 9.80 -8.78 -9.67
CA ALA A 315 10.46 -9.75 -8.80
C ALA A 315 9.45 -10.64 -8.03
N ALA A 316 8.37 -10.05 -7.52
CA ALA A 316 7.30 -10.80 -6.87
C ALA A 316 6.61 -11.77 -7.85
N GLU A 317 6.31 -11.32 -9.07
CA GLU A 317 5.70 -12.16 -10.12
C GLU A 317 6.57 -13.38 -10.46
N LEU A 318 7.89 -13.22 -10.55
CA LEU A 318 8.79 -14.36 -10.74
C LEU A 318 8.67 -15.37 -9.59
N GLY A 319 8.62 -14.90 -8.34
CA GLY A 319 8.40 -15.77 -7.18
C GLY A 319 7.07 -16.53 -7.24
N LEU A 320 5.99 -15.86 -7.66
CA LEU A 320 4.66 -16.47 -7.80
C LEU A 320 4.58 -17.49 -8.94
N VAL A 321 5.23 -17.21 -10.08
CA VAL A 321 5.36 -18.19 -11.18
C VAL A 321 6.07 -19.45 -10.69
N LEU A 322 7.20 -19.29 -9.99
CA LEU A 322 7.95 -20.42 -9.43
C LEU A 322 7.10 -21.20 -8.41
N GLY A 323 6.36 -20.48 -7.55
CA GLY A 323 5.46 -21.08 -6.58
C GLY A 323 4.33 -21.90 -7.21
N LEU A 324 3.68 -21.38 -8.25
CA LEU A 324 2.63 -22.10 -9.00
C LEU A 324 3.15 -23.40 -9.62
N TRP A 325 4.31 -23.32 -10.29
CA TRP A 325 4.93 -24.50 -10.89
C TRP A 325 5.34 -25.53 -9.85
N LEU A 326 5.85 -25.08 -8.70
CA LEU A 326 6.21 -25.99 -7.61
C LEU A 326 4.98 -26.71 -7.05
N VAL A 327 3.89 -26.00 -6.75
CA VAL A 327 2.62 -26.62 -6.30
C VAL A 327 2.12 -27.62 -7.33
N HIS A 328 2.14 -27.28 -8.61
CA HIS A 328 1.69 -28.18 -9.67
C HIS A 328 2.54 -29.46 -9.75
N VAL A 329 3.87 -29.34 -9.72
CA VAL A 329 4.78 -30.49 -9.79
C VAL A 329 4.70 -31.36 -8.54
N VAL A 330 4.58 -30.74 -7.37
CA VAL A 330 4.54 -31.45 -6.07
C VAL A 330 3.19 -32.12 -5.82
N GLY A 331 2.11 -31.46 -6.21
CA GLY A 331 0.74 -31.90 -5.98
C GLY A 331 0.17 -32.85 -7.03
N SER A 332 0.86 -33.04 -8.17
CA SER A 332 0.42 -33.97 -9.21
C SER A 332 1.20 -35.28 -9.12
N ALA A 333 0.51 -36.38 -8.86
CA ALA A 333 1.12 -37.72 -8.85
C ALA A 333 1.65 -38.15 -10.23
N HIS A 334 1.05 -37.62 -11.30
CA HIS A 334 1.42 -37.90 -12.68
C HIS A 334 1.39 -36.61 -13.49
N PHE A 335 2.34 -36.47 -14.42
CA PHE A 335 2.32 -35.39 -15.40
C PHE A 335 1.13 -35.54 -16.34
N ARG A 336 0.26 -34.53 -16.41
CA ARG A 336 -0.90 -34.50 -17.32
C ARG A 336 -0.87 -33.21 -18.13
N LEU A 337 -1.04 -33.33 -19.45
CA LEU A 337 -1.23 -32.20 -20.35
C LEU A 337 -2.71 -31.77 -20.32
N ASP A 338 -3.17 -31.29 -19.17
CA ASP A 338 -4.54 -30.80 -18.99
C ASP A 338 -4.64 -29.27 -19.16
N ALA A 339 -5.86 -28.74 -19.04
CA ALA A 339 -6.11 -27.31 -19.15
C ALA A 339 -5.33 -26.48 -18.11
N THR A 340 -5.08 -27.04 -16.92
CA THR A 340 -4.28 -26.39 -15.88
C THR A 340 -2.83 -26.25 -16.33
N PHE A 341 -2.22 -27.34 -16.83
CA PHE A 341 -0.86 -27.31 -17.34
C PHE A 341 -0.71 -26.30 -18.49
N ILE A 342 -1.64 -26.29 -19.46
CA ILE A 342 -1.62 -25.35 -20.59
C ILE A 342 -1.71 -23.91 -20.08
N THR A 343 -2.56 -23.64 -19.10
CA THR A 343 -2.71 -22.30 -18.51
C THR A 343 -1.42 -21.87 -17.78
N LEU A 344 -0.81 -22.75 -17.00
CA LEU A 344 0.47 -22.49 -16.31
C LEU A 344 1.63 -22.29 -17.29
N ALA A 345 1.68 -23.08 -18.36
CA ALA A 345 2.66 -22.94 -19.45
C ALA A 345 2.50 -21.60 -20.17
N SER A 346 1.25 -21.20 -20.44
CA SER A 346 0.91 -19.91 -21.07
C SER A 346 1.31 -18.73 -20.17
N LEU A 347 0.98 -18.79 -18.87
CA LEU A 347 1.40 -17.78 -17.89
C LEU A 347 2.93 -17.66 -17.80
N LYS A 348 3.65 -18.78 -17.75
CA LYS A 348 5.12 -18.80 -17.75
C LYS A 348 5.69 -18.20 -19.03
N MET A 349 5.11 -18.53 -20.19
CA MET A 349 5.54 -18.02 -21.49
C MET A 349 5.32 -16.50 -21.59
N LEU A 350 4.14 -16.00 -21.20
CA LEU A 350 3.85 -14.56 -21.17
C LEU A 350 4.80 -13.82 -20.23
N PHE A 351 5.02 -14.36 -19.02
CA PHE A 351 5.99 -13.77 -18.10
C PHE A 351 7.41 -13.79 -18.68
N ALA A 352 7.82 -14.84 -19.38
CA ALA A 352 9.13 -14.91 -20.02
C ALA A 352 9.27 -13.87 -21.15
N ILE A 353 8.23 -13.66 -21.97
CA ILE A 353 8.18 -12.61 -22.99
C ILE A 353 8.28 -11.24 -22.33
N GLN A 354 7.49 -11.00 -21.27
CA GLN A 354 7.57 -9.76 -20.50
C GLN A 354 8.97 -9.54 -19.95
N HIS A 355 9.55 -10.53 -19.28
CA HIS A 355 10.85 -10.41 -18.63
C HIS A 355 12.00 -10.17 -19.62
N ARG A 356 12.02 -10.89 -20.74
CA ARG A 356 13.15 -10.87 -21.69
C ARG A 356 13.04 -9.80 -22.75
N VAL A 357 11.82 -9.45 -23.17
CA VAL A 357 11.60 -8.57 -24.33
C VAL A 357 11.04 -7.22 -23.91
N LEU A 358 9.91 -7.22 -23.18
CA LEU A 358 9.15 -6.00 -22.92
C LEU A 358 9.73 -5.19 -21.77
N TRP A 359 10.07 -5.84 -20.66
CA TRP A 359 10.57 -5.22 -19.44
C TRP A 359 11.82 -4.35 -19.67
N PRO A 360 12.91 -4.84 -20.30
CA PRO A 360 14.11 -4.02 -20.50
C PRO A 360 13.84 -2.75 -21.32
N ARG A 361 12.87 -2.81 -22.24
CA ARG A 361 12.50 -1.69 -23.10
C ARG A 361 11.60 -0.67 -22.40
N LEU A 362 10.70 -1.14 -21.54
CA LEU A 362 9.90 -0.25 -20.70
C LEU A 362 10.76 0.44 -19.65
N GLU A 363 11.70 -0.28 -19.05
CA GLU A 363 12.64 0.30 -18.10
C GLU A 363 13.43 1.42 -18.78
N LEU A 364 13.95 1.18 -19.99
CA LEU A 364 14.63 2.21 -20.76
C LEU A 364 13.69 3.40 -21.10
N ARG A 365 12.45 3.16 -21.57
CA ARG A 365 11.48 4.26 -21.80
C ARG A 365 11.19 5.06 -20.54
N ALA A 366 11.10 4.42 -19.37
CA ALA A 366 10.92 5.10 -18.11
C ALA A 366 12.14 5.96 -17.73
N GLU A 367 13.37 5.53 -18.06
CA GLU A 367 14.58 6.34 -17.89
C GLU A 367 14.59 7.58 -18.80
N PHE A 368 14.13 7.44 -20.06
CA PHE A 368 13.97 8.58 -20.98
C PHE A 368 12.93 9.59 -20.47
N ALA A 369 11.75 9.11 -20.09
CA ALA A 369 10.71 9.97 -19.54
C ALA A 369 11.18 10.70 -18.27
N LEU A 370 11.91 9.99 -17.39
CA LEU A 370 12.47 10.57 -16.18
C LEU A 370 13.56 11.61 -16.50
N TYR A 371 14.42 11.34 -17.48
CA TYR A 371 15.42 12.29 -17.97
C TYR A 371 14.78 13.59 -18.49
N ASP A 372 13.76 13.48 -19.33
CA ASP A 372 13.07 14.63 -19.90
C ASP A 372 12.41 15.48 -18.79
N SER A 373 11.76 14.83 -17.83
CA SER A 373 11.16 15.50 -16.67
C SER A 373 12.21 16.23 -15.81
N LEU A 374 13.34 15.58 -15.52
CA LEU A 374 14.44 16.16 -14.73
C LEU A 374 15.17 17.31 -15.44
N LYS A 375 15.16 17.33 -16.78
CA LYS A 375 15.74 18.39 -17.61
C LYS A 375 14.85 19.64 -17.65
N ASN A 376 13.54 19.46 -17.63
CA ASN A 376 12.56 20.55 -17.65
C ASN A 376 12.39 21.21 -16.28
N GLU A 377 12.87 20.56 -15.22
CA GLU A 377 12.91 21.10 -13.87
C GLU A 377 14.07 22.10 -13.73
N SER A 378 13.84 23.26 -13.12
CA SER A 378 14.90 24.19 -12.76
C SER A 378 15.90 23.46 -11.83
N PRO A 379 17.23 23.61 -12.02
CA PRO A 379 18.21 22.93 -11.18
C PRO A 379 17.98 23.33 -9.72
N THR A 380 17.40 22.44 -8.94
CA THR A 380 17.26 22.64 -7.51
C THR A 380 18.64 22.39 -6.90
N GLU A 381 19.22 23.42 -6.27
CA GLU A 381 20.49 23.32 -5.52
C GLU A 381 20.44 22.29 -4.36
N SER A 382 19.29 21.64 -4.12
CA SER A 382 19.02 20.76 -2.97
C SER A 382 19.16 19.25 -3.24
N ARG A 383 19.56 18.79 -4.45
CA ARG A 383 19.73 17.36 -4.72
C ARG A 383 20.89 16.78 -3.91
N THR A 384 20.67 15.61 -3.31
CA THR A 384 21.70 14.85 -2.57
C THR A 384 22.73 14.24 -3.53
N GLU A 385 23.92 13.89 -3.03
CA GLU A 385 24.96 13.22 -3.83
C GLU A 385 24.45 11.94 -4.51
N ALA A 386 23.64 11.15 -3.80
CA ALA A 386 23.03 9.94 -4.37
C ALA A 386 22.07 10.24 -5.53
N GLN A 387 21.32 11.33 -5.44
CA GLN A 387 20.43 11.78 -6.51
C GLN A 387 21.23 12.32 -7.70
N TRP A 388 22.31 13.06 -7.48
CA TRP A 388 23.20 13.50 -8.55
C TRP A 388 23.84 12.32 -9.28
N ASN A 389 24.35 11.33 -8.56
CA ASN A 389 24.88 10.10 -9.14
C ASN A 389 23.83 9.37 -10.00
N GLU A 390 22.56 9.38 -9.58
CA GLU A 390 21.46 8.80 -10.35
C GLU A 390 21.14 9.62 -11.62
N VAL A 391 21.10 10.96 -11.52
CA VAL A 391 20.91 11.87 -12.67
C VAL A 391 22.02 11.67 -13.70
N ASP A 392 23.28 11.58 -13.25
CA ASP A 392 24.43 11.36 -14.12
C ASP A 392 24.35 9.99 -14.81
N ARG A 393 23.99 8.94 -14.07
CA ARG A 393 23.78 7.60 -14.63
C ARG A 393 22.72 7.62 -15.74
N ILE A 394 21.57 8.24 -15.48
CA ILE A 394 20.46 8.33 -16.44
C ILE A 394 20.90 9.14 -17.66
N THR A 395 21.56 10.27 -17.45
CA THR A 395 22.06 11.15 -18.52
C THR A 395 23.05 10.41 -19.43
N GLN A 396 23.97 9.63 -18.85
CA GLN A 396 24.91 8.82 -19.62
C GLN A 396 24.19 7.71 -20.40
N LEU A 397 23.20 7.04 -19.80
CA LEU A 397 22.42 5.99 -20.43
C LEU A 397 21.64 6.50 -21.66
N VAL A 398 20.90 7.60 -21.49
CA VAL A 398 20.06 8.22 -22.53
C VAL A 398 20.90 8.71 -23.72
N LYS A 399 22.15 9.13 -23.49
CA LYS A 399 23.08 9.53 -24.56
C LYS A 399 23.64 8.36 -25.37
N GLN A 400 23.66 7.16 -24.81
CA GLN A 400 24.29 5.98 -25.42
C GLN A 400 23.30 5.09 -26.18
N VAL A 401 22.01 5.17 -25.88
CA VAL A 401 20.98 4.26 -26.40
C VAL A 401 19.87 5.06 -27.07
N ALA A 402 19.21 4.51 -28.08
CA ALA A 402 18.03 5.12 -28.69
C ALA A 402 16.76 4.82 -27.86
N GLU A 403 15.81 5.78 -27.81
CA GLU A 403 14.53 5.58 -27.15
C GLU A 403 13.73 4.45 -27.84
N PRO A 404 13.27 3.42 -27.10
CA PRO A 404 12.40 2.39 -27.67
C PRO A 404 11.05 2.99 -28.08
N PRO A 405 10.38 2.50 -29.14
CA PRO A 405 9.08 3.04 -29.58
C PRO A 405 7.95 2.83 -28.56
N LYS A 406 6.94 3.71 -28.61
CA LYS A 406 5.71 3.67 -27.77
C LYS A 406 4.91 2.36 -27.89
N SER A 407 5.08 1.60 -28.96
CA SER A 407 4.39 0.32 -29.16
C SER A 407 4.70 -0.71 -28.06
N TYR A 408 5.85 -0.63 -27.39
CA TYR A 408 6.19 -1.52 -26.28
C TYR A 408 5.31 -1.30 -25.04
N GLU A 409 4.80 -0.09 -24.82
CA GLU A 409 3.86 0.22 -23.73
C GLU A 409 2.54 -0.52 -23.95
N TRP A 410 1.99 -0.40 -25.16
CA TRP A 410 0.76 -1.10 -25.55
C TRP A 410 0.92 -2.62 -25.57
N ALA A 411 2.06 -3.12 -26.05
CA ALA A 411 2.35 -4.55 -26.02
C ALA A 411 2.41 -5.09 -24.59
N TYR A 412 3.03 -4.35 -23.66
CA TYR A 412 3.05 -4.74 -22.25
C TYR A 412 1.67 -4.71 -21.62
N PHE A 413 0.89 -3.67 -21.88
CA PHE A 413 -0.49 -3.57 -21.42
C PHE A 413 -1.34 -4.74 -21.93
N ALA A 414 -1.20 -5.11 -23.21
CA ALA A 414 -1.89 -6.26 -23.79
C ALA A 414 -1.49 -7.58 -23.11
N VAL A 415 -0.20 -7.78 -22.84
CA VAL A 415 0.26 -8.99 -22.13
C VAL A 415 -0.24 -9.01 -20.67
N GLU A 416 -0.24 -7.89 -19.96
CA GLU A 416 -0.85 -7.80 -18.63
C GLU A 416 -2.35 -8.12 -18.67
N ALA A 417 -3.09 -7.64 -19.68
CA ALA A 417 -4.51 -7.95 -19.85
C ALA A 417 -4.76 -9.44 -20.11
N ILE A 418 -3.96 -10.08 -20.98
CA ILE A 418 -4.04 -11.54 -21.21
C ILE A 418 -3.68 -12.31 -19.93
N LYS A 419 -2.66 -11.87 -19.19
CA LYS A 419 -2.28 -12.46 -17.90
C LYS A 419 -3.44 -12.40 -16.91
N VAL A 420 -4.16 -11.28 -16.82
CA VAL A 420 -5.37 -11.15 -15.98
C VAL A 420 -6.41 -12.21 -16.37
N VAL A 421 -6.69 -12.39 -17.66
CA VAL A 421 -7.65 -13.40 -18.13
C VAL A 421 -7.19 -14.81 -17.74
N LEU A 422 -5.93 -15.16 -17.96
CA LEU A 422 -5.42 -16.49 -17.62
C LEU A 422 -5.42 -16.76 -16.10
N LEU A 423 -5.09 -15.76 -15.28
CA LEU A 423 -5.17 -15.87 -13.82
C LEU A 423 -6.63 -16.02 -13.35
N LEU A 424 -7.58 -15.32 -13.98
CA LEU A 424 -9.01 -15.51 -13.74
C LEU A 424 -9.48 -16.90 -14.15
N CYS A 425 -9.10 -17.38 -15.34
CA CYS A 425 -9.41 -18.73 -15.80
C CYS A 425 -8.87 -19.78 -14.83
N LEU A 426 -7.61 -19.65 -14.40
CA LEU A 426 -6.99 -20.56 -13.43
C LEU A 426 -7.70 -20.52 -12.07
N SER A 427 -8.07 -19.33 -11.61
CA SER A 427 -8.79 -19.15 -10.34
C SER A 427 -10.19 -19.76 -10.41
N PHE A 428 -10.95 -19.49 -11.49
CA PHE A 428 -12.30 -20.01 -11.68
C PHE A 428 -12.37 -21.48 -12.05
N HIS A 429 -11.31 -22.05 -12.63
CA HIS A 429 -11.23 -23.50 -12.88
C HIS A 429 -11.33 -24.30 -11.59
N PHE A 430 -10.83 -23.76 -10.48
CA PHE A 430 -10.77 -24.42 -9.18
C PHE A 430 -11.76 -23.86 -8.15
N LEU A 431 -12.21 -22.62 -8.32
CA LEU A 431 -13.24 -22.03 -7.45
C LEU A 431 -14.62 -22.44 -7.95
N ALA A 432 -15.24 -23.42 -7.27
CA ALA A 432 -16.61 -23.87 -7.54
C ALA A 432 -17.64 -22.73 -7.50
N ALA A 433 -17.35 -21.62 -6.81
CA ALA A 433 -18.22 -20.46 -6.70
C ALA A 433 -17.55 -19.17 -7.20
N GLN A 434 -17.95 -18.72 -8.39
CA GLN A 434 -17.43 -17.51 -9.04
C GLN A 434 -17.94 -16.20 -8.39
N SER A 435 -19.18 -16.18 -7.90
CA SER A 435 -19.78 -15.01 -7.24
C SER A 435 -19.07 -14.55 -5.96
N PRO A 436 -18.77 -15.44 -4.97
CA PRO A 436 -18.07 -15.03 -3.76
C PRO A 436 -16.65 -14.56 -4.05
N PHE A 437 -16.01 -15.03 -5.12
CA PHE A 437 -14.71 -14.53 -5.55
C PHE A 437 -14.75 -13.06 -5.96
N VAL A 438 -15.67 -12.68 -6.85
CA VAL A 438 -15.83 -11.27 -7.28
C VAL A 438 -16.20 -10.38 -6.10
N ALA A 439 -17.11 -10.85 -5.24
CA ALA A 439 -17.50 -10.12 -4.04
C ALA A 439 -16.34 -9.98 -3.03
N LEU A 440 -15.47 -10.98 -2.89
CA LEU A 440 -14.26 -10.93 -2.07
C LEU A 440 -13.26 -9.89 -2.58
N LEU A 441 -13.05 -9.83 -3.90
CA LEU A 441 -12.20 -8.80 -4.51
C LEU A 441 -12.73 -7.40 -4.22
N TRP A 442 -14.04 -7.20 -4.37
CA TRP A 442 -14.68 -5.92 -4.07
C TRP A 442 -14.56 -5.55 -2.58
N LEU A 443 -14.83 -6.51 -1.70
CA LEU A 443 -14.71 -6.32 -0.26
C LEU A 443 -13.27 -5.98 0.14
N GLY A 444 -12.28 -6.69 -0.38
CA GLY A 444 -10.85 -6.41 -0.12
C GLY A 444 -10.46 -5.01 -0.57
N PHE A 445 -10.95 -4.56 -1.72
CA PHE A 445 -10.68 -3.23 -2.26
C PHE A 445 -11.23 -2.10 -1.37
N ILE A 446 -12.47 -2.26 -0.88
CA ILE A 446 -13.10 -1.30 0.06
C ILE A 446 -12.32 -1.26 1.38
N LEU A 447 -12.01 -2.42 1.96
CA LEU A 447 -11.33 -2.52 3.25
C LEU A 447 -9.89 -1.98 3.21
N ALA A 448 -9.19 -2.18 2.10
CA ALA A 448 -7.81 -1.73 1.96
C ALA A 448 -7.72 -0.24 1.68
N ILE A 449 -8.44 0.26 0.67
CA ILE A 449 -8.29 1.65 0.22
C ILE A 449 -9.12 2.60 1.08
N SER A 450 -10.42 2.37 1.24
CA SER A 450 -11.30 3.33 1.92
C SER A 450 -11.16 3.32 3.43
N PHE A 451 -11.14 2.13 4.05
CA PHE A 451 -11.12 2.04 5.52
C PHE A 451 -9.73 2.17 6.13
N MET A 452 -8.68 2.24 5.32
CA MET A 452 -7.33 2.32 5.83
C MET A 452 -6.41 3.18 4.97
N GLU A 453 -6.01 2.75 3.78
CA GLU A 453 -4.88 3.37 3.08
C GLU A 453 -5.08 4.87 2.86
N ALA A 454 -6.23 5.25 2.33
CA ALA A 454 -6.51 6.63 1.96
C ALA A 454 -6.43 7.55 3.18
N TRP A 455 -7.25 7.33 4.21
CA TRP A 455 -7.34 8.23 5.35
C TRP A 455 -6.09 8.19 6.27
N VAL A 456 -5.39 7.06 6.34
CA VAL A 456 -4.14 6.91 7.13
C VAL A 456 -3.03 7.78 6.55
N LYS A 457 -2.92 7.86 5.22
CA LYS A 457 -1.90 8.71 4.57
C LYS A 457 -2.11 10.20 4.84
N PHE A 458 -3.35 10.64 5.05
CA PHE A 458 -3.66 12.00 5.51
C PHE A 458 -3.19 12.32 6.94
N ARG A 459 -2.67 11.33 7.69
CA ARG A 459 -2.15 11.51 9.05
C ARG A 459 -0.63 11.64 9.11
N ALA A 460 0.07 11.62 7.97
CA ALA A 460 1.50 11.87 7.89
C ALA A 460 1.76 13.38 8.11
N PRO A 461 2.39 13.80 9.23
CA PRO A 461 2.53 15.21 9.56
C PRO A 461 3.34 16.05 8.58
N PHE A 462 4.32 15.46 7.88
CA PHE A 462 5.28 16.20 7.06
C PHE A 462 4.93 16.22 5.57
N VAL A 463 3.90 15.46 5.14
CA VAL A 463 3.48 15.47 3.73
C VAL A 463 2.58 16.66 3.43
N PRO A 464 2.83 17.42 2.35
CA PRO A 464 1.98 18.54 1.96
C PRO A 464 0.52 18.09 1.77
N ARG A 465 -0.40 18.86 2.36
CA ARG A 465 -1.82 18.50 2.38
C ARG A 465 -2.45 18.56 0.99
N HIS A 466 -2.08 19.55 0.16
CA HIS A 466 -2.57 19.67 -1.20
C HIS A 466 -2.24 18.39 -2.01
N LEU A 467 -1.03 17.83 -1.84
CA LEU A 467 -0.56 16.62 -2.52
C LEU A 467 -1.43 15.41 -2.16
N LEU A 468 -1.69 15.22 -0.86
CA LEU A 468 -2.53 14.13 -0.37
C LEU A 468 -3.98 14.26 -0.84
N LEU A 469 -4.53 15.48 -0.86
CA LEU A 469 -5.90 15.75 -1.32
C LEU A 469 -6.03 15.48 -2.82
N ASP A 470 -5.04 15.88 -3.61
CA ASP A 470 -5.02 15.70 -5.06
C ASP A 470 -4.88 14.23 -5.47
N VAL A 471 -3.96 13.50 -4.83
CA VAL A 471 -3.86 12.04 -4.97
C VAL A 471 -5.15 11.38 -4.51
N GLY A 472 -5.72 11.83 -3.39
CA GLY A 472 -6.97 11.30 -2.83
C GLY A 472 -8.14 11.38 -3.80
N ARG A 473 -8.46 12.57 -4.33
CA ARG A 473 -9.59 12.74 -5.27
C ARG A 473 -9.44 11.86 -6.52
N THR A 474 -8.21 11.74 -7.03
CA THR A 474 -7.89 10.95 -8.22
C THR A 474 -8.07 9.46 -7.96
N VAL A 475 -7.58 8.97 -6.82
CA VAL A 475 -7.73 7.57 -6.38
C VAL A 475 -9.20 7.21 -6.14
N PHE A 476 -9.98 8.07 -5.49
CA PHE A 476 -11.39 7.79 -5.21
C PHE A 476 -12.25 7.76 -6.47
N ALA A 477 -11.96 8.61 -7.47
CA ALA A 477 -12.64 8.57 -8.77
C ALA A 477 -12.45 7.20 -9.45
N VAL A 478 -11.21 6.70 -9.50
CA VAL A 478 -10.94 5.39 -10.11
C VAL A 478 -11.42 4.24 -9.24
N LYS A 479 -11.41 4.38 -7.92
CA LYS A 479 -12.05 3.41 -7.03
C LYS A 479 -13.52 3.22 -7.40
N HIS A 480 -14.27 4.31 -7.59
CA HIS A 480 -15.68 4.19 -8.00
C HIS A 480 -15.86 3.51 -9.36
N ALA A 481 -14.96 3.75 -10.32
CA ALA A 481 -14.98 3.06 -11.61
C ALA A 481 -14.69 1.55 -11.45
N ALA A 482 -13.72 1.19 -10.62
CA ALA A 482 -13.39 -0.22 -10.31
C ALA A 482 -14.56 -0.93 -9.62
N GLU A 483 -15.23 -0.27 -8.68
CA GLU A 483 -16.44 -0.81 -8.04
C GLU A 483 -17.58 -1.04 -9.04
N MET A 484 -17.77 -0.13 -10.00
CA MET A 484 -18.74 -0.35 -11.08
C MET A 484 -18.36 -1.58 -11.91
N GLY A 485 -17.09 -1.75 -12.27
CA GLY A 485 -16.60 -2.93 -12.98
C GLY A 485 -16.84 -4.23 -12.20
N LEU A 486 -16.60 -4.23 -10.88
CA LEU A 486 -16.86 -5.37 -10.00
C LEU A 486 -18.36 -5.66 -9.84
N LEU A 487 -19.21 -4.63 -9.78
CA LEU A 487 -20.66 -4.76 -9.77
C LEU A 487 -21.19 -5.37 -11.07
N LEU A 488 -20.66 -4.94 -12.22
CA LEU A 488 -20.97 -5.52 -13.52
C LEU A 488 -20.47 -6.97 -13.60
N GLY A 489 -19.25 -7.25 -13.14
CA GLY A 489 -18.70 -8.60 -13.08
C GLY A 489 -19.58 -9.53 -12.24
N LEU A 490 -20.04 -9.08 -11.07
CA LEU A 490 -20.95 -9.84 -10.21
C LEU A 490 -22.30 -10.09 -10.90
N ALA A 491 -22.82 -9.10 -11.64
CA ALA A 491 -24.02 -9.27 -12.43
C ALA A 491 -23.83 -10.25 -13.59
N SER A 492 -22.69 -10.20 -14.29
CA SER A 492 -22.35 -11.15 -15.36
C SER A 492 -22.25 -12.57 -14.83
N VAL A 493 -21.56 -12.77 -13.69
CA VAL A 493 -21.51 -14.10 -13.05
C VAL A 493 -22.90 -14.58 -12.63
N HIS A 494 -23.78 -13.68 -12.18
CA HIS A 494 -25.15 -14.08 -11.84
C HIS A 494 -25.99 -14.45 -13.06
N ILE A 495 -25.79 -13.80 -14.22
CA ILE A 495 -26.54 -14.03 -15.46
C ILE A 495 -26.03 -15.28 -16.20
N PHE A 496 -24.71 -15.44 -16.28
CA PHE A 496 -24.05 -16.47 -17.10
C PHE A 496 -23.51 -17.64 -16.27
N GLY A 497 -23.43 -17.51 -14.95
CA GLY A 497 -22.93 -18.55 -14.06
C GLY A 497 -23.96 -19.64 -13.79
N SER A 498 -23.55 -20.65 -13.02
CA SER A 498 -24.42 -21.80 -12.70
C SER A 498 -25.69 -21.34 -11.96
N PRO A 499 -26.87 -21.86 -12.34
CA PRO A 499 -28.15 -21.52 -11.70
C PRO A 499 -28.17 -21.85 -10.20
N HIS A 500 -27.27 -22.71 -9.73
CA HIS A 500 -27.09 -23.02 -8.30
C HIS A 500 -26.77 -21.77 -7.46
N PHE A 501 -26.10 -20.79 -8.04
CA PHE A 501 -25.72 -19.53 -7.37
C PHE A 501 -26.68 -18.37 -7.68
N ALA A 502 -27.66 -18.58 -8.57
CA ALA A 502 -28.61 -17.57 -9.03
C ALA A 502 -30.00 -17.75 -8.40
N THR A 503 -30.08 -17.61 -7.09
CA THR A 503 -31.37 -17.65 -6.36
C THR A 503 -32.02 -16.29 -6.22
N ASP A 504 -33.33 -16.26 -5.93
CA ASP A 504 -34.09 -15.04 -5.65
C ASP A 504 -33.44 -14.17 -4.56
N SER A 505 -32.89 -14.80 -3.51
CA SER A 505 -32.25 -14.06 -2.41
C SER A 505 -30.90 -13.45 -2.79
N SER A 506 -30.12 -14.10 -3.66
CA SER A 506 -28.86 -13.55 -4.20
C SER A 506 -29.13 -12.46 -5.24
N LEU A 507 -30.19 -12.61 -6.03
CA LEU A 507 -30.66 -11.60 -6.96
C LEU A 507 -31.12 -10.35 -6.21
N ALA A 508 -31.90 -10.52 -5.14
CA ALA A 508 -32.34 -9.42 -4.27
C ALA A 508 -31.13 -8.67 -3.68
N LEU A 509 -30.13 -9.38 -3.13
CA LEU A 509 -28.90 -8.76 -2.62
C LEU A 509 -28.12 -8.01 -3.70
N LEU A 510 -28.02 -8.58 -4.91
CA LEU A 510 -27.37 -7.94 -6.04
C LEU A 510 -28.12 -6.67 -6.46
N ILE A 511 -29.45 -6.70 -6.51
CA ILE A 511 -30.29 -5.53 -6.78
C ILE A 511 -30.09 -4.47 -5.69
N THR A 512 -30.07 -4.88 -4.41
CA THR A 512 -29.80 -3.98 -3.29
C THR A 512 -28.42 -3.32 -3.43
N LEU A 513 -27.36 -4.09 -3.73
CA LEU A 513 -26.02 -3.56 -3.98
C LEU A 513 -25.99 -2.58 -5.15
N LYS A 514 -26.68 -2.89 -6.27
CA LYS A 514 -26.80 -2.00 -7.43
C LYS A 514 -27.48 -0.69 -7.07
N VAL A 515 -28.63 -0.76 -6.40
CA VAL A 515 -29.42 0.41 -5.98
C VAL A 515 -28.62 1.28 -5.01
N MET A 516 -28.02 0.67 -3.99
CA MET A 516 -27.24 1.40 -2.99
C MET A 516 -25.96 2.01 -3.61
N PHE A 517 -25.29 1.33 -4.54
CA PHE A 517 -24.13 1.90 -5.26
C PHE A 517 -24.55 3.08 -6.14
N ALA A 518 -25.65 2.95 -6.88
CA ALA A 518 -26.19 4.03 -7.72
C ALA A 518 -26.62 5.24 -6.87
N LEU A 519 -27.26 4.99 -5.72
CA LEU A 519 -27.67 6.02 -4.78
C LEU A 519 -26.45 6.71 -4.17
N GLN A 520 -25.46 5.95 -3.70
CA GLN A 520 -24.18 6.47 -3.20
C GLN A 520 -23.51 7.35 -4.25
N HIS A 521 -23.37 6.86 -5.48
CA HIS A 521 -22.71 7.60 -6.55
C HIS A 521 -23.44 8.91 -6.87
N ARG A 522 -24.77 8.88 -7.06
CA ARG A 522 -25.56 10.10 -7.33
C ARG A 522 -25.54 11.11 -6.19
N LEU A 523 -25.60 10.65 -4.93
CA LEU A 523 -25.68 11.54 -3.78
C LEU A 523 -24.32 12.09 -3.35
N THR A 524 -23.27 11.27 -3.36
CA THR A 524 -22.01 11.60 -2.71
C THR A 524 -20.90 11.98 -3.69
N ALA A 525 -20.80 11.39 -4.88
CA ALA A 525 -19.62 11.53 -5.73
C ALA A 525 -19.30 13.01 -6.07
N SER A 526 -20.25 13.71 -6.69
CA SER A 526 -20.06 15.13 -7.07
C SER A 526 -19.91 16.07 -5.87
N ARG A 527 -20.41 15.69 -4.69
CA ARG A 527 -20.34 16.52 -3.48
C ARG A 527 -19.01 16.34 -2.76
N LEU A 528 -18.49 15.12 -2.74
CA LEU A 528 -17.17 14.83 -2.18
C LEU A 528 -16.06 15.39 -3.06
N GLU A 529 -16.19 15.30 -4.38
CA GLU A 529 -15.24 15.89 -5.32
C GLU A 529 -15.15 17.40 -5.13
N ARG A 530 -16.29 18.10 -5.12
CA ARG A 530 -16.32 19.54 -4.79
C ARG A 530 -15.71 19.82 -3.42
N ARG A 531 -16.04 19.06 -2.39
CA ARG A 531 -15.46 19.26 -1.06
C ARG A 531 -13.94 19.08 -1.07
N ALA A 532 -13.41 18.17 -1.89
CA ALA A 532 -11.97 18.00 -2.09
C ALA A 532 -11.37 19.19 -2.85
N GLU A 533 -12.02 19.73 -3.87
CA GLU A 533 -11.60 20.95 -4.57
C GLU A 533 -11.53 22.17 -3.64
N PHE A 534 -12.53 22.37 -2.77
CA PHE A 534 -12.49 23.42 -1.74
C PHE A 534 -11.30 23.25 -0.79
N ALA A 535 -11.04 22.01 -0.34
CA ALA A 535 -9.92 21.73 0.55
C ALA A 535 -8.56 21.89 -0.16
N LEU A 536 -8.50 21.58 -1.45
CA LEU A 536 -7.31 21.74 -2.29
C LEU A 536 -7.03 23.22 -2.56
N TYR A 537 -8.05 24.01 -2.89
CA TYR A 537 -7.95 25.47 -3.02
C TYR A 537 -7.46 26.11 -1.73
N ASP A 538 -8.03 25.73 -0.58
CA ASP A 538 -7.62 26.25 0.73
C ASP A 538 -6.14 25.94 1.04
N ALA A 539 -5.64 24.80 0.58
CA ALA A 539 -4.25 24.40 0.72
C ALA A 539 -3.30 25.08 -0.27
N LEU A 540 -3.76 25.45 -1.46
CA LEU A 540 -2.95 26.04 -2.54
C LEU A 540 -2.98 27.57 -2.58
N LYS A 541 -4.00 28.24 -2.02
CA LYS A 541 -4.18 29.70 -2.12
C LYS A 541 -3.03 30.57 -1.59
N HIS A 542 -2.09 29.97 -0.88
CA HIS A 542 -0.92 30.63 -0.30
C HIS A 542 0.40 30.19 -0.97
N GLU A 543 0.37 29.25 -1.90
CA GLU A 543 1.57 28.88 -2.67
C GLU A 543 1.85 29.92 -3.74
N SER A 544 3.14 30.15 -4.02
CA SER A 544 3.58 31.04 -5.09
C SER A 544 3.16 30.49 -6.44
N VAL A 545 2.52 31.30 -7.27
CA VAL A 545 2.19 30.93 -8.65
C VAL A 545 3.45 30.58 -9.45
N ASP A 546 4.57 31.25 -9.16
CA ASP A 546 5.85 31.07 -9.86
C ASP A 546 6.49 29.68 -9.65
N SER A 547 6.05 28.91 -8.66
CA SER A 547 6.53 27.54 -8.43
C SER A 547 5.71 26.47 -9.15
N MET A 548 4.61 26.84 -9.82
CA MET A 548 3.73 25.91 -10.52
C MET A 548 4.13 25.76 -11.99
N THR A 549 4.01 24.53 -12.51
CA THR A 549 4.03 24.30 -13.97
C THR A 549 2.80 24.91 -14.64
N THR A 550 2.84 25.11 -15.96
CA THR A 550 1.69 25.64 -16.72
C THR A 550 0.42 24.78 -16.51
N GLU A 551 0.56 23.45 -16.54
CA GLU A 551 -0.57 22.54 -16.31
C GLU A 551 -1.15 22.66 -14.89
N GLN A 552 -0.28 22.80 -13.89
CA GLN A 552 -0.70 23.00 -12.50
C GLN A 552 -1.40 24.34 -12.30
N HIS A 553 -0.93 25.38 -12.99
CA HIS A 553 -1.56 26.69 -12.96
C HIS A 553 -2.97 26.66 -13.58
N ASP A 554 -3.11 26.05 -14.76
CA ASP A 554 -4.42 25.89 -15.43
C ASP A 554 -5.42 25.10 -14.57
N GLU A 555 -4.95 24.03 -13.93
CA GLU A 555 -5.77 23.23 -13.02
C GLU A 555 -6.14 24.02 -11.76
N TYR A 556 -5.21 24.81 -11.19
CA TYR A 556 -5.48 25.68 -10.05
C TYR A 556 -6.52 26.76 -10.40
N GLU A 557 -6.40 27.41 -11.57
CA GLU A 557 -7.40 28.37 -12.05
C GLU A 557 -8.78 27.73 -12.22
N ARG A 558 -8.84 26.51 -12.77
CA ARG A 558 -10.09 25.75 -12.93
C ARG A 558 -10.75 25.53 -11.56
N ILE A 559 -9.97 25.09 -10.58
CA ILE A 559 -10.43 24.88 -9.21
C ILE A 559 -10.90 26.20 -8.59
N GLN A 560 -10.14 27.29 -8.74
CA GLN A 560 -10.49 28.60 -8.23
C GLN A 560 -11.83 29.11 -8.79
N LYS A 561 -12.03 29.00 -10.11
CA LYS A 561 -13.29 29.36 -10.78
C LYS A 561 -14.46 28.53 -10.24
N GLN A 562 -14.25 27.23 -10.03
CA GLN A 562 -15.26 26.32 -9.51
C GLN A 562 -15.63 26.61 -8.04
N VAL A 563 -14.64 26.89 -7.20
CA VAL A 563 -14.81 27.25 -5.79
C VAL A 563 -15.52 28.60 -5.65
N ALA A 564 -15.23 29.57 -6.53
CA ALA A 564 -15.92 30.86 -6.56
C ALA A 564 -17.40 30.75 -7.01
N ALA A 565 -17.71 29.81 -7.91
CA ALA A 565 -19.05 29.65 -8.48
C ALA A 565 -20.01 28.78 -7.63
N THR A 566 -19.50 28.07 -6.62
CA THR A 566 -20.30 27.08 -5.86
C THR A 566 -20.16 27.27 -4.35
N THR A 567 -21.02 26.62 -3.57
CA THR A 567 -20.91 26.60 -2.11
C THR A 567 -20.30 25.28 -1.63
N GLN A 568 -19.53 25.34 -0.55
CA GLN A 568 -18.88 24.15 0.00
C GLN A 568 -19.93 23.15 0.51
N PRO A 569 -19.95 21.89 0.00
CA PRO A 569 -20.90 20.89 0.47
C PRO A 569 -20.67 20.50 1.94
N SER A 570 -21.76 20.22 2.67
CA SER A 570 -21.72 19.83 4.10
C SER A 570 -20.86 18.58 4.36
N ALA A 571 -20.26 18.52 5.57
CA ALA A 571 -19.48 17.37 6.03
C ALA A 571 -20.33 16.10 6.18
N ALA A 572 -21.65 16.25 6.30
CA ALA A 572 -22.59 15.14 6.40
C ALA A 572 -22.50 14.18 5.19
N PHE A 573 -22.16 14.68 4.00
CA PHE A 573 -21.99 13.82 2.81
C PHE A 573 -20.80 12.87 2.93
N HIS A 574 -19.74 13.27 3.64
CA HIS A 574 -18.62 12.37 3.95
C HIS A 574 -19.03 11.29 4.94
N GLY A 575 -19.80 11.64 5.97
CA GLY A 575 -20.40 10.66 6.89
C GLY A 575 -21.35 9.68 6.18
N ALA A 576 -22.21 10.18 5.29
CA ALA A 576 -23.12 9.36 4.48
C ALA A 576 -22.37 8.40 3.55
N TYR A 577 -21.26 8.85 2.94
CA TYR A 577 -20.38 7.99 2.16
C TYR A 577 -19.80 6.85 3.00
N ILE A 578 -19.24 7.17 4.17
CA ILE A 578 -18.69 6.15 5.08
C ILE A 578 -19.77 5.15 5.49
N GLY A 579 -20.97 5.64 5.83
CA GLY A 579 -22.11 4.77 6.15
C GLY A 579 -22.48 3.83 5.00
N ALA A 580 -22.49 4.32 3.76
CA ALA A 580 -22.73 3.50 2.58
C ALA A 580 -21.63 2.46 2.35
N GLU A 581 -20.35 2.80 2.57
CA GLU A 581 -19.24 1.84 2.52
C GLU A 581 -19.40 0.74 3.58
N VAL A 582 -19.84 1.06 4.80
CA VAL A 582 -20.12 0.06 5.84
C VAL A 582 -21.26 -0.88 5.44
N VAL A 583 -22.36 -0.33 4.90
CA VAL A 583 -23.48 -1.14 4.41
C VAL A 583 -23.03 -2.06 3.26
N LYS A 584 -22.21 -1.56 2.32
CA LYS A 584 -21.60 -2.38 1.26
C LYS A 584 -20.82 -3.55 1.81
N VAL A 585 -19.94 -3.30 2.78
CA VAL A 585 -19.13 -4.35 3.42
C VAL A 585 -20.03 -5.45 3.97
N VAL A 586 -21.09 -5.10 4.70
CA VAL A 586 -22.04 -6.07 5.26
C VAL A 586 -22.77 -6.84 4.16
N LEU A 587 -23.30 -6.15 3.14
CA LEU A 587 -24.02 -6.79 2.03
C LEU A 587 -23.14 -7.75 1.23
N LEU A 588 -21.89 -7.37 0.95
CA LEU A 588 -20.90 -8.22 0.27
C LEU A 588 -20.57 -9.44 1.11
N MET A 589 -20.35 -9.28 2.42
CA MET A 589 -20.14 -10.41 3.32
C MET A 589 -21.35 -11.37 3.29
N VAL A 590 -22.57 -10.86 3.49
CA VAL A 590 -23.79 -11.68 3.46
C VAL A 590 -23.93 -12.43 2.13
N LEU A 591 -23.65 -11.77 1.01
CA LEU A 591 -23.66 -12.41 -0.31
C LEU A 591 -22.64 -13.54 -0.40
N ILE A 592 -21.39 -13.28 -0.02
CA ILE A 592 -20.31 -14.28 -0.03
C ILE A 592 -20.73 -15.50 0.79
N PHE A 593 -21.18 -15.31 2.02
CA PHE A 593 -21.57 -16.42 2.90
C PHE A 593 -22.76 -17.21 2.39
N ARG A 594 -23.79 -16.55 1.83
CA ARG A 594 -24.92 -17.26 1.22
C ARG A 594 -24.50 -18.10 0.03
N CYS A 595 -23.55 -17.62 -0.78
CA CYS A 595 -22.98 -18.40 -1.88
C CYS A 595 -22.15 -19.57 -1.35
N LEU A 596 -21.30 -19.34 -0.33
CA LEU A 596 -20.46 -20.39 0.25
C LEU A 596 -21.28 -21.51 0.91
N LYS A 597 -22.35 -21.19 1.64
CA LYS A 597 -23.24 -22.18 2.28
C LYS A 597 -23.91 -23.14 1.29
N ARG A 598 -24.08 -22.70 0.04
CA ARG A 598 -24.75 -23.48 -1.01
C ARG A 598 -23.78 -24.22 -1.91
N MET A 599 -22.48 -24.08 -1.68
CA MET A 599 -21.54 -24.95 -2.36
C MET A 599 -21.83 -26.38 -1.91
N PRO A 600 -22.02 -27.32 -2.85
CA PRO A 600 -22.05 -28.73 -2.49
C PRO A 600 -20.75 -29.06 -1.73
N ASP A 601 -20.85 -29.89 -0.69
CA ASP A 601 -19.66 -30.43 -0.03
C ASP A 601 -18.81 -31.08 -1.12
N ALA A 602 -17.59 -30.55 -1.32
CA ALA A 602 -16.72 -31.01 -2.37
C ALA A 602 -16.25 -32.44 -2.04
N GLU A 603 -16.71 -33.42 -2.82
CA GLU A 603 -16.11 -34.77 -2.87
C GLU A 603 -14.70 -34.76 -3.48
#